data_AF-A0AAW1HPW4-F1
#
_entry.id   AF-A0AAW1HPW4-F1
#
_cell.length_a   1.000
_cell.length_b   1.000
_cell.length_c   1.000
_cell.angle_alpha   90.00
_cell.angle_beta   90.00
_cell.angle_gamma   90.00
#
_symmetry.space_group_name_H-M   'P 1'
#
loop_
_entity.id
_entity.type
_entity.pdbx_description
1 polymer ?
#
loop_
_entity_poly.entity_id
_entity_poly.type
_entity_poly.pdbx_seq_one_letter_code
_entity_poly.pdbx_strand_id
1 'polypeptide(L)'
;MDKNEFISSKYMHVSLLPNKEKATLKNLTKQFLFPKNNINESTLLSYNIPQNKENKYLHKGLIFCSLLIQILLKHLAIPMKKFGATLENFLNYTIILGKGEECRENGEFVSLIGHMDSRTELDKKIKYGDPRYYPALSMMASKLSYENNLFVKNVVSSIWKMEFVGFYNFNNEFLHKKTTQAFIMLEHNPKNDMIVVAFRGTSPFDADDWSTDFDFSWLKIKGMGKIHKGFMMALGLKKCFREDDEDELGDYYGSWPKNVKQDRKHLLAYYTIREKLREIMAKNKNAKFIVTGHSLGGALAILFPAILALHGEAEILDRLEAIYTYGQPRVGDEKFGIFMKNKLREHNIKYYRIVYAYDMVPTVPFDNTLMTFKHFGKCIHFNSLYQGKVSGIYLSECKNISIYDLRGTATDNEITYGDAGN
;
A
#
# COMPACT_ATOMS: atom_id res chain seq x y z
N MET A 1 7.98 20.83 31.30
CA MET A 1 8.25 19.51 30.69
C MET A 1 8.44 19.74 29.19
N ASP A 2 9.67 19.57 28.73
CA ASP A 2 10.16 20.09 27.44
C ASP A 2 9.57 19.40 26.20
N LYS A 3 9.28 20.20 25.18
CA LYS A 3 8.67 19.81 23.88
C LYS A 3 9.63 19.08 22.93
N ASN A 4 10.87 18.79 23.33
CA ASN A 4 11.91 18.22 22.47
C ASN A 4 12.20 16.72 22.70
N GLU A 5 11.49 16.06 23.61
CA GLU A 5 11.78 14.66 23.98
C GLU A 5 11.13 13.59 23.07
N PHE A 6 10.42 13.99 22.00
CA PHE A 6 9.73 13.05 21.11
C PHE A 6 10.59 12.52 19.94
N ILE A 7 11.81 13.02 19.74
CA ILE A 7 12.55 12.80 18.47
C ILE A 7 13.59 11.65 18.52
N SER A 8 13.87 11.06 19.68
CA SER A 8 14.76 9.87 19.79
C SER A 8 14.02 8.60 20.22
N SER A 9 12.84 8.34 19.66
CA SER A 9 12.19 7.04 19.90
C SER A 9 12.86 5.97 19.03
N LYS A 10 13.72 5.15 19.64
CA LYS A 10 14.44 4.01 19.05
C LYS A 10 13.44 3.10 18.30
N TYR A 11 13.39 3.19 16.97
CA TYR A 11 12.59 2.28 16.16
C TYR A 11 13.17 0.86 16.27
N MET A 12 12.38 -0.09 16.76
CA MET A 12 12.78 -1.48 16.82
C MET A 12 12.35 -2.16 15.52
N HIS A 13 13.30 -2.67 14.76
CA HIS A 13 13.04 -3.37 13.50
C HIS A 13 13.49 -4.82 13.60
N VAL A 14 12.74 -5.72 12.96
CA VAL A 14 13.18 -7.10 12.73
C VAL A 14 13.28 -7.27 11.22
N SER A 15 14.49 -7.52 10.74
CA SER A 15 14.75 -7.88 9.34
C SER A 15 14.88 -9.40 9.28
N LEU A 16 14.01 -10.07 8.53
CA LEU A 16 14.12 -11.52 8.32
C LEU A 16 15.36 -11.88 7.45
N LEU A 17 15.89 -10.91 6.70
CA LEU A 17 17.16 -10.96 5.98
C LEU A 17 18.03 -9.76 6.35
N PRO A 18 19.07 -9.92 7.19
CA PRO A 18 20.00 -8.84 7.48
C PRO A 18 20.91 -8.52 6.27
N ASN A 19 21.07 -9.46 5.33
CA ASN A 19 21.86 -9.23 4.12
C ASN A 19 21.30 -10.02 2.92
N LYS A 20 20.56 -9.35 2.02
CA LYS A 20 20.00 -9.93 0.79
C LYS A 20 21.08 -10.42 -0.20
N GLU A 21 22.34 -9.98 -0.06
CA GLU A 21 23.46 -10.41 -0.92
C GLU A 21 24.09 -11.71 -0.45
N LYS A 22 24.11 -11.97 0.86
CA LYS A 22 24.66 -13.21 1.46
C LYS A 22 23.63 -14.35 1.61
N ALA A 23 22.36 -14.08 1.34
CA ALA A 23 21.27 -15.05 1.39
C ALA A 23 21.30 -15.99 0.16
N THR A 24 22.00 -17.11 0.28
CA THR A 24 21.99 -18.20 -0.71
C THR A 24 21.13 -19.37 -0.22
N LEU A 25 20.57 -20.17 -1.14
CA LEU A 25 19.81 -21.37 -0.79
C LEU A 25 20.62 -22.33 0.10
N LYS A 26 21.94 -22.40 -0.11
CA LYS A 26 22.88 -23.17 0.71
C LYS A 26 23.01 -22.65 2.15
N ASN A 27 23.05 -21.33 2.33
CA ASN A 27 23.08 -20.72 3.66
C ASN A 27 21.74 -20.86 4.39
N LEU A 28 20.63 -20.74 3.65
CA LEU A 28 19.28 -20.90 4.18
C LEU A 28 19.01 -22.33 4.66
N THR A 29 19.35 -23.33 3.83
CA THR A 29 19.21 -24.75 4.15
C THR A 29 20.12 -25.15 5.32
N LYS A 30 21.36 -24.65 5.37
CA LYS A 30 22.28 -24.89 6.49
C LYS A 30 21.77 -24.29 7.80
N GLN A 31 21.16 -23.11 7.77
CA GLN A 31 20.60 -22.45 8.96
C GLN A 31 19.31 -23.14 9.46
N PHE A 32 18.51 -23.68 8.54
CA PHE A 32 17.29 -24.43 8.87
C PHE A 32 17.59 -25.85 9.39
N LEU A 33 18.51 -26.56 8.76
CA LEU A 33 18.87 -27.96 9.08
C LEU A 33 19.87 -28.07 10.24
N PHE A 34 20.76 -27.09 10.42
CA PHE A 34 21.81 -27.11 11.45
C PHE A 34 21.87 -25.79 12.23
N PRO A 35 20.88 -25.51 13.10
CA PRO A 35 20.95 -24.36 14.00
C PRO A 35 22.06 -24.60 15.02
N LYS A 36 23.29 -24.13 14.75
CA LYS A 36 24.36 -24.16 15.76
C LYS A 36 23.95 -23.29 16.96
N ASN A 37 24.14 -23.82 18.17
CA ASN A 37 23.92 -23.11 19.45
C ASN A 37 24.85 -21.89 19.68
N ASN A 38 25.79 -21.60 18.78
CA ASN A 38 26.81 -20.54 18.93
C ASN A 38 26.78 -19.52 17.78
N ILE A 39 25.59 -19.17 17.28
CA ILE A 39 25.41 -17.86 16.66
C ILE A 39 24.96 -16.99 17.82
N ASN A 40 25.76 -15.99 18.22
CA ASN A 40 25.33 -14.94 19.16
C ASN A 40 23.85 -14.65 18.89
N GLU A 41 23.04 -14.61 19.94
CA GLU A 41 21.59 -14.32 19.95
C GLU A 41 21.27 -12.99 19.25
N SER A 42 21.54 -12.93 17.96
CA SER A 42 21.21 -11.86 17.05
C SER A 42 19.72 -12.00 16.87
N THR A 43 18.97 -11.27 17.70
CA THR A 43 17.86 -10.33 17.38
C THR A 43 16.86 -10.63 16.25
N LEU A 44 16.96 -11.78 15.56
CA LEU A 44 16.18 -12.21 14.41
C LEU A 44 14.90 -12.95 14.82
N LEU A 45 14.86 -13.54 16.02
CA LEU A 45 13.83 -14.50 16.40
C LEU A 45 13.32 -14.35 17.85
N SER A 46 13.80 -13.38 18.62
CA SER A 46 13.51 -13.31 20.07
C SER A 46 12.17 -12.66 20.44
N TYR A 47 11.39 -12.12 19.50
CA TYR A 47 10.10 -11.48 19.82
C TYR A 47 8.94 -12.05 19.01
N ASN A 48 8.18 -12.94 19.67
CA ASN A 48 7.01 -13.70 19.23
C ASN A 48 7.26 -15.15 18.78
N ILE A 49 8.26 -15.86 19.30
CA ILE A 49 8.19 -17.34 19.29
C ILE A 49 7.13 -17.75 20.32
N PRO A 50 6.03 -18.41 19.92
CA PRO A 50 5.11 -18.95 20.90
C PRO A 50 5.87 -19.97 21.76
N GLN A 51 5.70 -19.93 23.08
CA GLN A 51 6.45 -20.81 23.99
C GLN A 51 6.20 -22.31 23.72
N ASN A 52 5.11 -22.63 23.02
CA ASN A 52 4.82 -23.97 22.54
C ASN A 52 5.79 -24.41 21.42
N LYS A 53 6.43 -25.58 21.58
CA LYS A 53 7.38 -26.18 20.64
C LYS A 53 6.81 -26.31 19.21
N GLU A 54 5.57 -26.74 19.03
CA GLU A 54 4.98 -26.94 17.70
C GLU A 54 4.89 -25.65 16.89
N ASN A 55 4.40 -24.59 17.55
CA ASN A 55 4.30 -23.26 16.96
C ASN A 55 5.67 -22.67 16.61
N LYS A 56 6.73 -22.99 17.36
CA LYS A 56 8.10 -22.56 17.04
C LYS A 56 8.60 -23.13 15.72
N TYR A 57 8.30 -24.39 15.40
CA TYR A 57 8.69 -25.01 14.12
C TYR A 57 7.89 -24.46 12.95
N LEU A 58 6.57 -24.26 13.13
CA LEU A 58 5.72 -23.68 12.10
C LEU A 58 6.11 -22.22 11.77
N HIS A 59 6.48 -21.42 12.80
CA HIS A 59 7.01 -20.07 12.59
C HIS A 59 8.28 -20.05 11.75
N LYS A 60 9.24 -20.94 12.08
CA LYS A 60 10.48 -21.11 11.33
C LYS A 60 10.23 -21.57 9.91
N GLY A 61 9.25 -22.44 9.69
CA GLY A 61 8.80 -22.88 8.37
C GLY A 61 8.25 -21.73 7.53
N LEU A 62 7.39 -20.87 8.08
CA LEU A 62 6.85 -19.70 7.37
C LEU A 62 7.95 -18.70 6.98
N ILE A 63 8.87 -18.42 7.90
CA ILE A 63 10.04 -17.58 7.60
C ILE A 63 10.86 -18.24 6.49
N PHE A 64 11.16 -19.53 6.60
CA PHE A 64 11.88 -20.27 5.55
C PHE A 64 11.19 -20.19 4.19
N CYS A 65 9.86 -20.36 4.12
CA CYS A 65 9.09 -20.25 2.88
C CYS A 65 9.13 -18.82 2.31
N SER A 66 8.94 -17.79 3.13
CA SER A 66 9.08 -16.39 2.70
C SER A 66 10.48 -16.13 2.14
N LEU A 67 11.54 -16.60 2.82
CA LEU A 67 12.92 -16.45 2.37
C LEU A 67 13.21 -17.23 1.09
N LEU A 68 12.66 -18.44 0.96
CA LEU A 68 12.77 -19.26 -0.25
C LEU A 68 12.11 -18.57 -1.45
N ILE A 69 10.90 -18.04 -1.27
CA ILE A 69 10.19 -17.26 -2.31
C ILE A 69 11.02 -16.03 -2.70
N GLN A 70 11.57 -15.28 -1.73
CA GLN A 70 12.41 -14.12 -2.02
C GLN A 70 13.69 -14.48 -2.78
N ILE A 71 14.34 -15.60 -2.44
CA ILE A 71 15.52 -16.10 -3.17
C ILE A 71 15.13 -16.53 -4.60
N LEU A 72 14.02 -17.26 -4.76
CA LEU A 72 13.50 -17.66 -6.07
C LEU A 72 13.19 -16.43 -6.94
N LEU A 73 12.46 -15.45 -6.40
CA LEU A 73 12.15 -14.19 -7.07
C LEU A 73 13.42 -13.43 -7.46
N LYS A 74 14.45 -13.40 -6.62
CA LYS A 74 15.74 -12.79 -6.95
C LYS A 74 16.41 -13.48 -8.16
N HIS A 75 16.39 -14.80 -8.22
CA HIS A 75 16.92 -15.55 -9.37
C HIS A 75 16.08 -15.36 -10.63
N LEU A 76 14.76 -15.21 -10.46
CA LEU A 76 13.82 -14.99 -11.55
C LEU A 76 13.66 -13.51 -11.95
N ALA A 77 14.26 -12.56 -11.22
CA ALA A 77 14.03 -11.13 -11.41
C ALA A 77 14.37 -10.66 -12.83
N ILE A 78 15.55 -11.03 -13.34
CA ILE A 78 15.98 -10.68 -14.70
C ILE A 78 15.12 -11.39 -15.76
N PRO A 79 14.92 -12.73 -15.72
CA PRO A 79 14.11 -13.40 -16.73
C PRO A 79 12.64 -12.96 -16.70
N MET A 80 12.03 -12.76 -15.53
CA MET A 80 10.66 -12.22 -15.41
C MET A 80 10.56 -10.83 -16.03
N LYS A 81 11.48 -9.92 -15.68
CA LYS A 81 11.49 -8.56 -16.24
C LYS A 81 11.66 -8.56 -17.76
N LYS A 82 12.55 -9.40 -18.29
CA LYS A 82 12.75 -9.57 -19.74
C LYS A 82 11.49 -10.12 -20.41
N PHE A 83 10.91 -11.20 -19.86
CA PHE A 83 9.68 -11.79 -20.38
C PHE A 83 8.53 -10.78 -20.38
N GLY A 84 8.32 -10.06 -19.28
CA GLY A 84 7.30 -9.02 -19.19
C GLY A 84 7.50 -7.91 -20.21
N ALA A 85 8.73 -7.43 -20.38
CA ALA A 85 9.04 -6.43 -21.40
C ALA A 85 8.81 -6.95 -22.83
N THR A 86 9.24 -8.18 -23.14
CA THR A 86 8.99 -8.80 -24.44
C THR A 86 7.50 -9.00 -24.72
N LEU A 87 6.74 -9.45 -23.73
CA LEU A 87 5.30 -9.64 -23.85
C LEU A 87 4.58 -8.31 -24.05
N GLU A 88 4.88 -7.30 -23.23
CA GLU A 88 4.31 -5.96 -23.40
C GLU A 88 4.68 -5.35 -24.75
N ASN A 89 5.93 -5.47 -25.18
CA ASN A 89 6.35 -4.99 -26.49
C ASN A 89 5.62 -5.73 -27.62
N PHE A 90 5.44 -7.05 -27.51
CA PHE A 90 4.67 -7.83 -28.49
C PHE A 90 3.21 -7.38 -28.55
N LEU A 91 2.56 -7.19 -27.40
CA LEU A 91 1.17 -6.72 -27.33
C LEU A 91 1.03 -5.28 -27.87
N ASN A 92 1.98 -4.40 -27.55
CA ASN A 92 1.98 -3.03 -28.07
C ASN A 92 2.35 -2.97 -29.56
N TYR A 93 3.21 -3.85 -30.07
CA TYR A 93 3.53 -3.95 -31.49
C TYR A 93 2.26 -4.22 -32.33
N THR A 94 1.35 -5.07 -31.83
CA THR A 94 0.07 -5.31 -32.50
C THR A 94 -0.83 -4.08 -32.59
N ILE A 95 -0.70 -3.13 -31.65
CA ILE A 95 -1.42 -1.86 -31.64
C ILE A 95 -0.70 -0.80 -32.50
N ILE A 96 0.64 -0.77 -32.46
CA ILE A 96 1.51 0.26 -33.07
C ILE A 96 1.81 -0.01 -34.56
N LEU A 97 1.37 -1.15 -35.11
CA LEU A 97 1.57 -1.61 -36.50
C LEU A 97 1.07 -0.67 -37.63
N GLY A 98 0.71 0.59 -37.33
CA GLY A 98 0.45 1.63 -38.31
C GLY A 98 1.30 2.92 -38.20
N LYS A 99 2.12 3.15 -37.16
CA LYS A 99 2.67 4.52 -36.92
C LYS A 99 4.10 4.67 -36.40
N GLY A 100 4.81 3.61 -36.03
CA GLY A 100 6.24 3.67 -35.73
C GLY A 100 6.63 4.21 -34.34
N GLU A 101 7.85 3.81 -33.96
CA GLU A 101 8.59 3.90 -32.69
C GLU A 101 8.03 3.14 -31.45
N GLU A 102 8.74 2.06 -31.12
CA GLU A 102 8.64 1.25 -29.91
C GLU A 102 9.32 1.97 -28.73
N CYS A 103 8.58 2.80 -28.00
CA CYS A 103 9.07 3.34 -26.73
C CYS A 103 8.03 3.24 -25.63
N ARG A 104 8.45 2.69 -24.47
CA ARG A 104 7.66 2.68 -23.22
C ARG A 104 7.27 4.08 -22.74
N GLU A 105 7.93 5.11 -23.24
CA GLU A 105 7.63 6.52 -22.97
C GLU A 105 6.62 7.12 -23.95
N ASN A 106 6.19 6.38 -24.98
CA ASN A 106 5.13 6.81 -25.89
C ASN A 106 3.78 6.82 -25.17
N GLY A 107 2.95 7.83 -25.43
CA GLY A 107 1.59 7.94 -24.89
C GLY A 107 0.63 6.87 -25.42
N GLU A 108 1.00 6.16 -26.50
CA GLU A 108 0.26 5.02 -27.04
C GLU A 108 0.66 3.67 -26.40
N PHE A 109 1.74 3.63 -25.60
CA PHE A 109 2.14 2.42 -24.89
C PHE A 109 1.16 2.11 -23.75
N VAL A 110 0.72 0.86 -23.69
CA VAL A 110 -0.21 0.33 -22.68
C VAL A 110 0.46 -0.81 -21.91
N SER A 111 0.33 -0.80 -20.58
CA SER A 111 0.82 -1.86 -19.71
C SER A 111 0.05 -3.17 -19.92
N LEU A 112 0.57 -4.30 -19.40
CA LEU A 112 -0.20 -5.56 -19.40
C LEU A 112 -1.61 -5.38 -18.76
N ILE A 113 -1.72 -4.56 -17.71
CA ILE A 113 -3.00 -4.31 -17.03
C ILE A 113 -3.98 -3.59 -17.96
N GLY A 114 -3.51 -2.61 -18.73
CA GLY A 114 -4.33 -1.93 -19.73
C GLY A 114 -4.70 -2.83 -20.93
N HIS A 115 -3.89 -3.82 -21.27
CA HIS A 115 -4.27 -4.87 -22.24
C HIS A 115 -5.33 -5.84 -21.69
N MET A 116 -5.27 -6.18 -20.40
CA MET A 116 -6.28 -7.03 -19.76
C MET A 116 -7.63 -6.32 -19.59
N ASP A 117 -7.61 -5.00 -19.43
CA ASP A 117 -8.80 -4.16 -19.37
C ASP A 117 -8.53 -2.83 -20.06
N SER A 118 -9.07 -2.66 -21.26
CA SER A 118 -8.87 -1.46 -22.10
C SER A 118 -9.74 -0.27 -21.72
N ARG A 119 -10.68 -0.43 -20.77
CA ARG A 119 -11.63 0.63 -20.41
C ARG A 119 -10.92 1.82 -19.77
N THR A 120 -11.11 3.01 -20.34
CA THR A 120 -10.63 4.27 -19.79
C THR A 120 -11.76 5.24 -19.46
N GLU A 121 -12.94 5.09 -20.06
CA GLU A 121 -14.11 5.92 -19.76
C GLU A 121 -14.68 5.64 -18.36
N LEU A 122 -15.12 6.70 -17.68
CA LEU A 122 -15.91 6.59 -16.47
C LEU A 122 -17.35 6.20 -16.82
N ASP A 123 -18.01 5.41 -15.97
CA ASP A 123 -19.40 5.01 -16.18
C ASP A 123 -20.33 6.23 -16.12
N LYS A 124 -20.95 6.56 -17.26
CA LYS A 124 -21.86 7.71 -17.43
C LYS A 124 -23.10 7.64 -16.53
N LYS A 125 -23.43 6.45 -16.00
CA LYS A 125 -24.53 6.25 -15.04
C LYS A 125 -24.17 6.66 -13.61
N ILE A 126 -22.89 6.67 -13.26
CA ILE A 126 -22.40 7.03 -11.93
C ILE A 126 -21.94 8.49 -11.98
N LYS A 127 -22.81 9.40 -11.53
CA LYS A 127 -22.55 10.85 -11.59
C LYS A 127 -22.07 11.38 -10.24
N TYR A 128 -21.46 12.57 -10.26
CA TYR A 128 -21.13 13.30 -9.04
C TYR A 128 -22.36 13.43 -8.12
N GLY A 129 -22.18 13.14 -6.83
CA GLY A 129 -23.25 13.04 -5.84
C GLY A 129 -23.78 11.62 -5.63
N ASP A 130 -23.56 10.69 -6.56
CA ASP A 130 -23.79 9.26 -6.33
C ASP A 130 -22.75 8.73 -5.32
N PRO A 131 -23.14 8.03 -4.26
CA PRO A 131 -22.20 7.45 -3.29
C PRO A 131 -21.19 6.45 -3.89
N ARG A 132 -21.47 5.93 -5.09
CA ARG A 132 -20.56 5.07 -5.85
C ARG A 132 -19.53 5.83 -6.67
N TYR A 133 -19.68 7.15 -6.84
CA TYR A 133 -18.82 7.96 -7.71
C TYR A 133 -17.35 7.89 -7.33
N TYR A 134 -17.00 8.29 -6.11
CA TYR A 134 -15.61 8.27 -5.66
C TYR A 134 -15.01 6.86 -5.54
N PRO A 135 -15.74 5.83 -5.07
CA PRO A 135 -15.27 4.45 -5.18
C PRO A 135 -15.00 4.02 -6.64
N ALA A 136 -15.84 4.39 -7.61
CA ALA A 136 -15.62 4.03 -9.00
C ALA A 136 -14.43 4.79 -9.61
N LEU A 137 -14.36 6.10 -9.38
CA LEU A 137 -13.24 6.95 -9.82
C LEU A 137 -11.91 6.47 -9.22
N SER A 138 -11.88 6.14 -7.93
CA SER A 138 -10.69 5.64 -7.23
C SER A 138 -10.23 4.27 -7.76
N MET A 139 -11.17 3.42 -8.16
CA MET A 139 -10.87 2.14 -8.81
C MET A 139 -10.21 2.36 -10.17
N MET A 140 -10.79 3.24 -10.98
CA MET A 140 -10.22 3.60 -12.29
C MET A 140 -8.85 4.28 -12.14
N ALA A 141 -8.67 5.15 -11.16
CA ALA A 141 -7.39 5.77 -10.86
C ALA A 141 -6.34 4.74 -10.37
N SER A 142 -6.74 3.79 -9.52
CA SER A 142 -5.87 2.70 -9.08
C SER A 142 -5.41 1.83 -10.25
N LYS A 143 -6.29 1.54 -11.21
CA LYS A 143 -5.93 0.83 -12.45
C LYS A 143 -5.00 1.68 -13.33
N LEU A 144 -5.34 2.95 -13.54
CA LEU A 144 -4.59 3.87 -14.40
C LEU A 144 -3.16 4.09 -13.89
N SER A 145 -2.91 3.92 -12.59
CA SER A 145 -1.58 4.09 -11.98
C SER A 145 -0.50 3.14 -12.50
N TYR A 146 -0.88 2.05 -13.18
CA TYR A 146 0.04 1.11 -13.82
C TYR A 146 0.57 1.61 -15.17
N GLU A 147 -0.06 2.62 -15.75
CA GLU A 147 0.27 3.17 -17.06
C GLU A 147 1.38 4.22 -16.99
N ASN A 148 1.96 4.56 -18.15
CA ASN A 148 3.02 5.56 -18.23
C ASN A 148 2.48 6.99 -18.09
N ASN A 149 3.36 7.94 -17.75
CA ASN A 149 3.01 9.34 -17.50
C ASN A 149 2.18 9.99 -18.64
N LEU A 150 2.54 9.78 -19.91
CA LEU A 150 1.83 10.38 -21.03
C LEU A 150 0.43 9.80 -21.19
N PHE A 151 0.28 8.48 -21.05
CA PHE A 151 -1.02 7.82 -21.08
C PHE A 151 -1.92 8.29 -19.94
N VAL A 152 -1.40 8.33 -18.70
CA VAL A 152 -2.12 8.83 -17.52
C VAL A 152 -2.57 10.28 -17.74
N LYS A 153 -1.66 11.16 -18.18
CA LYS A 153 -1.97 12.57 -18.46
C LYS A 153 -3.07 12.70 -19.51
N ASN A 154 -2.99 11.92 -20.60
CA ASN A 154 -4.01 11.95 -21.65
C ASN A 154 -5.38 11.49 -21.14
N VAL A 155 -5.45 10.38 -20.40
CA VAL A 155 -6.72 9.89 -19.84
C VAL A 155 -7.32 10.92 -18.87
N VAL A 156 -6.53 11.43 -17.93
CA VAL A 156 -7.00 12.39 -16.92
C VAL A 156 -7.48 13.69 -17.57
N SER A 157 -6.67 14.30 -18.44
CA SER A 157 -6.98 15.61 -19.01
C SER A 157 -7.95 15.53 -20.20
N SER A 158 -7.78 14.58 -21.11
CA SER A 158 -8.55 14.51 -22.34
C SER A 158 -9.85 13.72 -22.18
N ILE A 159 -9.87 12.64 -21.41
CA ILE A 159 -11.04 11.75 -21.27
C ILE A 159 -11.85 12.13 -20.03
N TRP A 160 -11.22 12.19 -18.86
CA TRP A 160 -11.91 12.51 -17.60
C TRP A 160 -12.17 14.00 -17.40
N LYS A 161 -11.52 14.85 -18.20
CA LYS A 161 -11.62 16.32 -18.13
C LYS A 161 -11.25 16.86 -16.73
N MET A 162 -10.26 16.23 -16.10
CA MET A 162 -9.71 16.62 -14.80
C MET A 162 -8.31 17.22 -14.96
N GLU A 163 -7.87 18.01 -13.98
CA GLU A 163 -6.51 18.55 -13.96
C GLU A 163 -5.52 17.45 -13.59
N PHE A 164 -4.52 17.23 -14.44
CA PHE A 164 -3.40 16.36 -14.14
C PHE A 164 -2.33 17.14 -13.39
N VAL A 165 -2.10 16.80 -12.11
CA VAL A 165 -1.16 17.51 -11.24
C VAL A 165 0.27 16.99 -11.42
N GLY A 166 0.44 15.67 -11.50
CA GLY A 166 1.75 15.08 -11.76
C GLY A 166 1.83 13.57 -11.58
N PHE A 167 2.85 12.98 -12.20
CA PHE A 167 3.20 11.57 -12.11
C PHE A 167 4.62 11.44 -11.57
N TYR A 168 4.82 10.56 -10.61
CA TYR A 168 6.04 10.51 -9.83
C TYR A 168 6.59 9.09 -9.72
N ASN A 169 7.91 8.98 -9.84
CA ASN A 169 8.68 7.75 -9.62
C ASN A 169 9.60 7.98 -8.42
N PHE A 170 9.26 7.37 -7.28
CA PHE A 170 9.93 7.60 -6.00
C PHE A 170 10.99 6.55 -5.70
N ASN A 171 12.04 6.99 -5.02
CA ASN A 171 13.17 6.16 -4.61
C ASN A 171 12.86 5.42 -3.31
N ASN A 172 13.43 4.22 -3.21
CA ASN A 172 13.53 3.46 -1.98
C ASN A 172 15.00 3.43 -1.56
N GLU A 173 15.33 4.10 -0.46
CA GLU A 173 16.72 4.28 0.00
C GLU A 173 17.42 2.96 0.34
N PHE A 174 16.66 1.92 0.68
CA PHE A 174 17.22 0.63 1.07
C PHE A 174 17.47 -0.29 -0.11
N LEU A 175 16.75 -0.09 -1.22
CA LEU A 175 16.91 -0.87 -2.45
C LEU A 175 17.75 -0.13 -3.50
N HIS A 176 18.07 1.15 -3.28
CA HIS A 176 18.80 2.00 -4.22
C HIS A 176 18.16 2.04 -5.62
N LYS A 177 16.82 1.97 -5.68
CA LYS A 177 16.02 1.94 -6.91
C LYS A 177 14.71 2.71 -6.74
N LYS A 178 14.11 3.08 -7.86
CA LYS A 178 12.74 3.60 -7.91
C LYS A 178 11.76 2.43 -7.92
N THR A 179 10.98 2.28 -6.85
CA THR A 179 10.07 1.13 -6.65
C THR A 179 8.63 1.56 -6.39
N THR A 180 8.40 2.84 -6.12
CA THR A 180 7.05 3.35 -5.84
C THR A 180 6.67 4.37 -6.90
N GLN A 181 5.47 4.22 -7.46
CA GLN A 181 4.91 5.18 -8.39
C GLN A 181 3.57 5.67 -7.88
N ALA A 182 3.29 6.94 -8.11
CA ALA A 182 1.98 7.50 -7.85
C ALA A 182 1.71 8.65 -8.82
N PHE A 183 0.44 8.92 -9.07
CA PHE A 183 0.03 10.16 -9.71
C PHE A 183 -1.01 10.89 -8.88
N ILE A 184 -1.10 12.19 -9.13
CA ILE A 184 -2.05 13.08 -8.49
C ILE A 184 -2.87 13.74 -9.59
N MET A 185 -4.18 13.75 -9.39
CA MET A 185 -5.13 14.50 -10.22
C MET A 185 -6.04 15.35 -9.35
N LEU A 186 -6.61 16.39 -9.95
CA LEU A 186 -7.53 17.30 -9.31
C LEU A 186 -8.82 17.39 -10.13
N GLU A 187 -9.92 17.03 -9.49
CA GLU A 187 -11.27 17.25 -10.02
C GLU A 187 -11.80 18.56 -9.45
N HIS A 188 -12.11 19.52 -10.33
CA HIS A 188 -12.80 20.73 -9.92
C HIS A 188 -14.29 20.43 -9.75
N ASN A 189 -14.79 20.67 -8.54
CA ASN A 189 -16.18 20.42 -8.19
C ASN A 189 -16.84 21.69 -7.69
N PRO A 190 -18.15 21.89 -7.91
CA PRO A 190 -18.86 23.10 -7.48
C PRO A 190 -18.82 23.36 -5.97
N LYS A 191 -18.66 22.29 -5.17
CA LYS A 191 -18.61 22.39 -3.70
C LYS A 191 -17.16 22.56 -3.23
N ASN A 192 -16.37 21.51 -3.38
CA ASN A 192 -14.98 21.45 -2.96
C ASN A 192 -14.19 20.67 -4.01
N ASP A 193 -13.10 21.24 -4.50
CA ASP A 193 -12.13 20.52 -5.33
C ASP A 193 -11.70 19.21 -4.65
N MET A 194 -11.61 18.14 -5.44
CA MET A 194 -11.22 16.83 -4.96
C MET A 194 -9.90 16.41 -5.58
N ILE A 195 -8.87 16.30 -4.75
CA ILE A 195 -7.57 15.75 -5.14
C ILE A 195 -7.63 14.23 -5.02
N VAL A 196 -7.16 13.48 -6.02
CA VAL A 196 -7.01 12.02 -5.91
C VAL A 196 -5.53 11.68 -6.02
N VAL A 197 -5.00 11.04 -4.98
CA VAL A 197 -3.65 10.48 -4.94
C VAL A 197 -3.76 8.98 -5.17
N ALA A 198 -3.28 8.49 -6.31
CA ALA A 198 -3.34 7.09 -6.68
C ALA A 198 -1.95 6.46 -6.67
N PHE A 199 -1.72 5.51 -5.76
CA PHE A 199 -0.51 4.71 -5.69
C PHE A 199 -0.62 3.48 -6.60
N ARG A 200 0.44 3.23 -7.37
CA ARG A 200 0.61 2.00 -8.13
C ARG A 200 0.91 0.83 -7.20
N GLY A 201 0.38 -0.33 -7.54
CA GLY A 201 0.76 -1.59 -6.93
C GLY A 201 1.79 -2.38 -7.74
N THR A 202 1.97 -3.63 -7.34
CA THR A 202 2.97 -4.55 -7.88
C THR A 202 2.79 -4.83 -9.37
N SER A 203 3.82 -4.60 -10.17
CA SER A 203 3.81 -5.05 -11.57
C SER A 203 3.82 -6.59 -11.64
N PRO A 204 3.03 -7.24 -12.52
CA PRO A 204 3.02 -8.70 -12.65
C PRO A 204 4.41 -9.33 -12.89
N PHE A 205 5.33 -8.58 -13.50
CA PHE A 205 6.68 -9.04 -13.84
C PHE A 205 7.81 -8.32 -13.08
N ASP A 206 7.51 -7.62 -11.98
CA ASP A 206 8.53 -6.99 -11.13
C ASP A 206 8.77 -7.78 -9.85
N ALA A 207 9.80 -8.63 -9.87
CA ALA A 207 10.14 -9.48 -8.73
C ALA A 207 10.51 -8.70 -7.45
N ASP A 208 10.96 -7.43 -7.56
CA ASP A 208 11.27 -6.60 -6.38
C ASP A 208 9.97 -6.17 -5.67
N ASP A 209 8.93 -5.84 -6.43
CA ASP A 209 7.58 -5.54 -5.91
C ASP A 209 6.99 -6.78 -5.22
N TRP A 210 7.01 -7.93 -5.89
CA TRP A 210 6.54 -9.21 -5.31
C TRP A 210 7.35 -9.58 -4.06
N SER A 211 8.66 -9.40 -4.05
CA SER A 211 9.49 -9.65 -2.87
C SER A 211 9.10 -8.79 -1.68
N THR A 212 8.56 -7.59 -1.92
CA THR A 212 8.10 -6.68 -0.87
C THR A 212 6.82 -7.20 -0.22
N ASP A 213 5.87 -7.70 -1.01
CA ASP A 213 4.60 -8.26 -0.51
C ASP A 213 4.79 -9.55 0.32
N PHE A 214 5.84 -10.32 0.03
CA PHE A 214 6.20 -11.54 0.74
C PHE A 214 7.26 -11.34 1.84
N ASP A 215 7.72 -10.11 2.11
CA ASP A 215 8.66 -9.81 3.19
C ASP A 215 7.94 -9.58 4.52
N PHE A 216 7.79 -10.63 5.32
CA PHE A 216 7.10 -10.56 6.61
C PHE A 216 7.86 -9.80 7.72
N SER A 217 8.94 -9.09 7.38
CA SER A 217 9.65 -8.18 8.26
C SER A 217 8.75 -7.03 8.74
N TRP A 218 8.96 -6.57 9.97
CA TRP A 218 8.17 -5.48 10.56
C TRP A 218 9.03 -4.43 11.26
N LEU A 219 8.51 -3.21 11.29
CA LEU A 219 9.00 -2.07 12.03
C LEU A 219 8.01 -1.76 13.15
N LYS A 220 8.48 -1.71 14.40
CA LYS A 220 7.67 -1.30 15.55
C LYS A 220 7.87 0.17 15.83
N ILE A 221 6.78 0.92 15.79
CA ILE A 221 6.74 2.34 16.14
C ILE A 221 6.00 2.47 17.48
N LYS A 222 6.59 3.21 18.42
CA LYS A 222 5.99 3.44 19.76
C LYS A 222 4.63 4.13 19.58
N GLY A 223 3.59 3.58 20.19
CA GLY A 223 2.22 4.10 20.09
C GLY A 223 1.45 3.69 18.82
N MET A 224 2.11 3.20 17.76
CA MET A 224 1.44 2.74 16.54
C MET A 224 1.43 1.21 16.40
N GLY A 225 2.30 0.46 17.05
CA GLY A 225 2.37 -1.00 16.90
C GLY A 225 3.38 -1.47 15.86
N LYS A 226 3.21 -2.70 15.36
CA LYS A 226 4.08 -3.30 14.34
C LYS A 226 3.48 -3.08 12.95
N ILE A 227 4.32 -2.63 12.01
CA ILE A 227 3.93 -2.30 10.64
C ILE A 227 4.86 -3.00 9.67
N HIS A 228 4.36 -3.42 8.52
CA HIS A 228 5.15 -4.11 7.49
C HIS A 228 6.33 -3.25 7.01
N LYS A 229 7.56 -3.77 7.14
CA LYS A 229 8.80 -3.02 6.87
C LYS A 229 8.92 -2.65 5.39
N GLY A 230 8.66 -3.60 4.49
CA GLY A 230 8.70 -3.39 3.04
C GLY A 230 7.82 -2.23 2.58
N PHE A 231 6.55 -2.19 3.00
CA PHE A 231 5.62 -1.09 2.68
C PHE A 231 6.08 0.27 3.24
N MET A 232 6.69 0.29 4.43
CA MET A 232 7.26 1.52 4.99
C MET A 232 8.45 2.02 4.17
N MET A 233 9.32 1.12 3.73
CA MET A 233 10.44 1.44 2.84
C MET A 233 9.94 1.99 1.50
N ALA A 234 8.93 1.35 0.90
CA ALA A 234 8.31 1.79 -0.35
C ALA A 234 7.63 3.17 -0.21
N LEU A 235 7.02 3.47 0.93
CA LEU A 235 6.41 4.79 1.18
C LEU A 235 7.46 5.91 1.40
N GLY A 236 8.71 5.56 1.70
CA GLY A 236 9.80 6.52 1.85
C GLY A 236 10.40 6.61 3.26
N LEU A 237 10.39 5.51 4.02
CA LEU A 237 11.18 5.40 5.26
C LEU A 237 12.64 5.78 4.98
N LYS A 238 13.23 6.62 5.84
CA LYS A 238 14.61 7.09 5.66
C LYS A 238 15.61 6.12 6.28
N LYS A 239 16.72 5.87 5.60
CA LYS A 239 17.86 5.13 6.13
C LYS A 239 18.75 6.08 6.96
N CYS A 240 18.97 5.74 8.21
CA CYS A 240 19.85 6.46 9.13
C CYS A 240 21.00 5.55 9.60
N PHE A 241 22.18 6.12 9.74
CA PHE A 241 23.37 5.45 10.26
C PHE A 241 23.53 5.75 11.76
N ARG A 242 24.13 4.83 12.51
CA ARG A 242 24.57 5.10 13.88
C ARG A 242 25.94 5.77 13.82
N GLU A 243 26.16 6.76 14.68
CA GLU A 243 27.36 7.60 14.67
C GLU A 243 28.63 6.89 15.18
N ASP A 244 28.50 5.69 15.76
CA ASP A 244 29.56 5.07 16.57
C ASP A 244 30.35 3.92 15.90
N ASP A 245 30.14 3.62 14.60
CA ASP A 245 30.81 2.46 13.96
C ASP A 245 31.80 2.93 12.88
N GLU A 246 33.11 2.79 13.15
CA GLU A 246 34.23 2.98 12.20
C GLU A 246 34.33 1.87 11.12
N ASP A 247 33.46 0.87 11.16
CA ASP A 247 33.42 -0.20 10.15
C ASP A 247 32.52 0.19 8.97
N GLU A 248 32.99 0.02 7.73
CA GLU A 248 32.25 0.22 6.45
C GLU A 248 30.93 -0.60 6.32
N LEU A 249 30.55 -1.36 7.35
CA LEU A 249 29.35 -2.20 7.44
C LEU A 249 28.31 -1.72 8.47
N GLY A 250 28.36 -0.44 8.89
CA GLY A 250 27.51 0.14 9.95
C GLY A 250 26.03 -0.27 9.96
N ASP A 251 25.55 -0.66 11.15
CA ASP A 251 24.16 -1.05 11.41
C ASP A 251 23.21 0.14 11.13
N TYR A 252 22.48 0.09 10.01
CA TYR A 252 21.51 1.13 9.67
C TYR A 252 20.15 0.88 10.35
N TYR A 253 19.39 1.94 10.61
CA TYR A 253 18.00 1.86 11.06
C TYR A 253 17.09 2.72 10.18
N GLY A 254 15.81 2.35 10.14
CA GLY A 254 14.79 3.13 9.45
C GLY A 254 14.15 4.14 10.38
N SER A 255 13.98 5.38 9.93
CA SER A 255 13.29 6.43 10.68
C SER A 255 12.36 7.29 9.82
N TRP A 256 11.39 7.93 10.47
CA TRP A 256 10.50 8.92 9.88
C TRP A 256 10.80 10.31 10.46
N PRO A 257 11.85 11.00 9.98
CA PRO A 257 12.08 12.39 10.36
C PRO A 257 10.95 13.26 9.82
N LYS A 258 10.50 14.26 10.58
CA LYS A 258 9.36 15.11 10.17
C LYS A 258 9.64 15.88 8.88
N ASN A 259 10.87 16.34 8.69
CA ASN A 259 11.31 17.08 7.51
C ASN A 259 12.56 16.42 6.92
N VAL A 260 12.58 16.30 5.58
CA VAL A 260 13.71 15.76 4.83
C VAL A 260 14.02 16.70 3.68
N LYS A 261 15.30 17.05 3.50
CA LYS A 261 15.76 17.72 2.28
C LYS A 261 15.65 16.72 1.13
N GLN A 262 14.77 17.01 0.17
CA GLN A 262 14.61 16.20 -1.02
C GLN A 262 15.37 16.84 -2.18
N ASP A 263 16.11 16.03 -2.93
CA ASP A 263 16.68 16.42 -4.22
C ASP A 263 15.72 16.00 -5.35
N ARG A 264 15.75 16.71 -6.47
CA ARG A 264 14.96 16.38 -7.68
C ARG A 264 15.25 14.96 -8.19
N LYS A 265 16.45 14.43 -7.94
CA LYS A 265 16.81 13.05 -8.32
C LYS A 265 16.38 12.02 -7.27
N HIS A 266 16.22 12.43 -6.01
CA HIS A 266 15.99 11.56 -4.87
C HIS A 266 14.70 11.92 -4.10
N LEU A 267 13.56 11.69 -4.75
CA LEU A 267 12.23 11.92 -4.18
C LEU A 267 11.75 10.70 -3.38
N LEU A 268 11.17 10.94 -2.21
CA LEU A 268 10.54 9.95 -1.33
C LEU A 268 9.02 10.16 -1.30
N ALA A 269 8.25 9.09 -1.49
CA ALA A 269 6.82 9.18 -1.80
C ALA A 269 6.01 9.99 -0.78
N TYR A 270 6.11 9.64 0.51
CA TYR A 270 5.40 10.35 1.58
C TYR A 270 5.69 11.85 1.58
N TYR A 271 6.97 12.23 1.57
CA TYR A 271 7.37 13.62 1.71
C TYR A 271 6.94 14.43 0.49
N THR A 272 7.17 13.92 -0.74
CA THR A 272 6.77 14.63 -1.95
C THR A 272 5.26 14.82 -2.02
N ILE A 273 4.47 13.77 -1.74
CA ILE A 273 3.00 13.85 -1.79
C ILE A 273 2.48 14.79 -0.70
N ARG A 274 3.02 14.74 0.52
CA ARG A 274 2.64 15.67 1.60
C ARG A 274 2.87 17.12 1.20
N GLU A 275 4.04 17.46 0.66
CA GLU A 275 4.31 18.83 0.24
C GLU A 275 3.43 19.24 -0.96
N LYS A 276 3.14 18.34 -1.90
CA LYS A 276 2.20 18.62 -3.00
C LYS A 276 0.78 18.90 -2.51
N LEU A 277 0.30 18.13 -1.54
CA LEU A 277 -1.00 18.38 -0.92
C LEU A 277 -1.00 19.76 -0.24
N ARG A 278 0.05 20.12 0.51
CA ARG A 278 0.20 21.46 1.12
C ARG A 278 0.16 22.58 0.07
N GLU A 279 0.90 22.43 -1.04
CA GLU A 279 0.92 23.40 -2.13
C GLU A 279 -0.48 23.65 -2.71
N ILE A 280 -1.25 22.58 -2.97
CA ILE A 280 -2.61 22.70 -3.53
C ILE A 280 -3.58 23.26 -2.48
N MET A 281 -3.51 22.77 -1.24
CA MET A 281 -4.37 23.17 -0.12
C MET A 281 -4.13 24.61 0.35
N ALA A 282 -2.95 25.17 0.10
CA ALA A 282 -2.63 26.57 0.33
C ALA A 282 -3.33 27.48 -0.70
N LYS A 283 -3.45 27.02 -1.96
CA LYS A 283 -4.16 27.74 -3.03
C LYS A 283 -5.68 27.61 -2.91
N ASN A 284 -6.16 26.44 -2.51
CA ASN A 284 -7.58 26.19 -2.29
C ASN A 284 -7.82 25.61 -0.88
N LYS A 285 -8.32 26.46 0.03
CA LYS A 285 -8.59 26.10 1.42
C LYS A 285 -9.72 25.06 1.58
N ASN A 286 -10.59 24.92 0.58
CA ASN A 286 -11.69 23.97 0.61
C ASN A 286 -11.36 22.64 -0.09
N ALA A 287 -10.18 22.53 -0.71
CA ALA A 287 -9.76 21.31 -1.38
C ALA A 287 -9.67 20.15 -0.38
N LYS A 288 -10.35 19.06 -0.72
CA LYS A 288 -10.25 17.77 -0.01
C LYS A 288 -9.44 16.80 -0.86
N PHE A 289 -9.05 15.68 -0.26
CA PHE A 289 -8.38 14.63 -1.02
C PHE A 289 -8.85 13.23 -0.67
N ILE A 290 -8.63 12.34 -1.62
CA ILE A 290 -8.80 10.90 -1.51
C ILE A 290 -7.45 10.26 -1.77
N VAL A 291 -7.16 9.18 -1.03
CA VAL A 291 -6.00 8.33 -1.29
C VAL A 291 -6.48 6.96 -1.73
N THR A 292 -5.88 6.42 -2.79
CA THR A 292 -6.27 5.14 -3.35
C THR A 292 -5.10 4.34 -3.90
N GLY A 293 -5.33 3.04 -4.09
CA GLY A 293 -4.38 2.14 -4.72
C GLY A 293 -4.86 0.70 -4.75
N HIS A 294 -4.29 -0.07 -5.67
CA HIS A 294 -4.51 -1.51 -5.82
C HIS A 294 -3.28 -2.29 -5.31
N SER A 295 -3.49 -3.46 -4.69
CA SER A 295 -2.42 -4.34 -4.21
C SER A 295 -1.45 -3.59 -3.26
N LEU A 296 -0.14 -3.61 -3.49
CA LEU A 296 0.87 -2.80 -2.78
C LEU A 296 0.45 -1.32 -2.69
N GLY A 297 -0.11 -0.74 -3.75
CA GLY A 297 -0.60 0.64 -3.75
C GLY A 297 -1.71 0.88 -2.73
N GLY A 298 -2.53 -0.13 -2.46
CA GLY A 298 -3.52 -0.08 -1.38
C GLY A 298 -2.87 -0.03 0.01
N ALA A 299 -1.78 -0.78 0.22
CA ALA A 299 -1.02 -0.72 1.47
C ALA A 299 -0.40 0.67 1.68
N LEU A 300 0.16 1.27 0.63
CA LEU A 300 0.69 2.62 0.66
C LEU A 300 -0.41 3.66 0.92
N ALA A 301 -1.60 3.47 0.34
CA ALA A 301 -2.73 4.38 0.50
C ALA A 301 -3.20 4.52 1.96
N ILE A 302 -3.20 3.43 2.74
CA ILE A 302 -3.54 3.47 4.17
C ILE A 302 -2.35 3.85 5.06
N LEU A 303 -1.12 3.56 4.65
CA LEU A 303 0.08 3.99 5.39
C LEU A 303 0.34 5.49 5.28
N PHE A 304 0.04 6.11 4.14
CA PHE A 304 0.22 7.55 3.95
C PHE A 304 -0.43 8.40 5.07
N PRO A 305 -1.73 8.25 5.39
CA PRO A 305 -2.34 8.95 6.52
C PRO A 305 -1.83 8.49 7.88
N ALA A 306 -1.33 7.25 8.02
CA ALA A 306 -0.69 6.81 9.26
C ALA A 306 0.57 7.63 9.57
N ILE A 307 1.39 7.93 8.56
CA ILE A 307 2.59 8.76 8.73
C ILE A 307 2.25 10.24 8.85
N LEU A 308 1.19 10.73 8.19
CA LEU A 308 0.64 12.07 8.48
C LEU A 308 0.27 12.21 9.96
N ALA A 309 -0.41 11.20 10.53
CA ALA A 309 -0.77 11.18 11.95
C ALA A 309 0.46 11.12 12.85
N LEU A 310 1.47 10.32 12.50
CA LEU A 310 2.76 10.27 13.21
C LEU A 310 3.46 11.64 13.25
N HIS A 311 3.41 12.41 12.16
CA HIS A 311 4.03 13.74 12.07
C HIS A 311 3.15 14.88 12.61
N GLY A 312 1.92 14.58 13.06
CA GLY A 312 0.98 15.57 13.58
C GLY A 312 0.41 16.50 12.52
N GLU A 313 0.24 16.02 11.28
CA GLU A 313 -0.30 16.78 10.14
C GLU A 313 -1.84 16.86 10.18
N ALA A 314 -2.38 17.36 11.29
CA ALA A 314 -3.82 17.39 11.56
C ALA A 314 -4.61 18.12 10.47
N GLU A 315 -4.14 19.29 10.01
CA GLU A 315 -4.82 20.08 8.97
C GLU A 315 -4.93 19.34 7.63
N ILE A 316 -3.94 18.51 7.30
CA ILE A 316 -4.01 17.66 6.11
C ILE A 316 -5.01 16.54 6.38
N LEU A 317 -4.91 15.85 7.51
CA LEU A 317 -5.83 14.76 7.86
C LEU A 317 -7.31 15.19 7.90
N ASP A 318 -7.61 16.38 8.39
CA ASP A 318 -8.97 16.94 8.41
C ASP A 318 -9.57 17.14 7.00
N ARG A 319 -8.72 17.20 5.97
CA ARG A 319 -9.11 17.33 4.56
C ARG A 319 -9.10 15.99 3.82
N LEU A 320 -8.73 14.89 4.47
CA LEU A 320 -8.79 13.55 3.89
C LEU A 320 -10.24 13.05 3.94
N GLU A 321 -10.93 13.09 2.79
CA GLU A 321 -12.34 12.69 2.71
C GLU A 321 -12.50 11.16 2.82
N ALA A 322 -11.67 10.41 2.09
CA ALA A 322 -11.76 8.96 2.07
C ALA A 322 -10.48 8.27 1.63
N ILE A 323 -10.36 7.01 2.04
CA ILE A 323 -9.34 6.06 1.60
C ILE A 323 -10.07 4.88 0.97
N TYR A 324 -9.79 4.60 -0.30
CA TYR A 324 -10.34 3.46 -1.03
C TYR A 324 -9.21 2.56 -1.47
N THR A 325 -9.21 1.31 -1.03
CA THR A 325 -8.16 0.35 -1.41
C THR A 325 -8.74 -0.89 -2.03
N TYR A 326 -8.03 -1.45 -3.02
CA TYR A 326 -8.47 -2.62 -3.79
C TYR A 326 -7.44 -3.73 -3.67
N GLY A 327 -7.85 -4.93 -3.24
CA GLY A 327 -6.91 -6.04 -3.07
C GLY A 327 -5.78 -5.75 -2.07
N GLN A 328 -6.06 -4.95 -1.04
CA GLN A 328 -5.05 -4.49 -0.09
C GLN A 328 -4.52 -5.63 0.80
N PRO A 329 -3.20 -5.83 0.91
CA PRO A 329 -2.63 -6.78 1.89
C PRO A 329 -2.78 -6.27 3.33
N ARG A 330 -2.48 -7.12 4.32
CA ARG A 330 -2.43 -6.68 5.73
C ARG A 330 -1.20 -5.78 5.94
N VAL A 331 -1.39 -4.68 6.67
CA VAL A 331 -0.37 -3.63 6.76
C VAL A 331 0.34 -3.59 8.12
N GLY A 332 -0.36 -3.95 9.19
CA GLY A 332 0.20 -3.93 10.54
C GLY A 332 -0.53 -4.87 11.48
N ASP A 333 -0.12 -4.85 12.75
CA ASP A 333 -0.72 -5.65 13.81
C ASP A 333 -2.02 -5.05 14.37
N GLU A 334 -2.60 -5.72 15.36
CA GLU A 334 -3.81 -5.24 16.03
C GLU A 334 -3.64 -3.84 16.64
N LYS A 335 -2.46 -3.53 17.18
CA LYS A 335 -2.17 -2.21 17.76
C LYS A 335 -2.17 -1.14 16.68
N PHE A 336 -1.62 -1.43 15.50
CA PHE A 336 -1.75 -0.56 14.33
C PHE A 336 -3.20 -0.37 13.90
N GLY A 337 -3.98 -1.45 13.88
CA GLY A 337 -5.41 -1.36 13.60
C GLY A 337 -6.17 -0.46 14.59
N ILE A 338 -5.86 -0.53 15.88
CA ILE A 338 -6.46 0.33 16.92
C ILE A 338 -6.02 1.79 16.72
N PHE A 339 -4.72 2.03 16.52
CA PHE A 339 -4.17 3.36 16.24
C PHE A 339 -4.88 4.02 15.05
N MET A 340 -4.99 3.30 13.94
CA MET A 340 -5.64 3.83 12.73
C MET A 340 -7.13 4.05 12.93
N LYS A 341 -7.87 3.11 13.54
CA LYS A 341 -9.31 3.32 13.84
C LYS A 341 -9.55 4.59 14.65
N ASN A 342 -8.71 4.87 15.65
CA ASN A 342 -8.80 6.09 16.44
C ASN A 342 -8.57 7.33 15.59
N LYS A 343 -7.51 7.35 14.76
CA LYS A 343 -7.18 8.50 13.90
C LYS A 343 -8.21 8.73 12.80
N LEU A 344 -8.75 7.67 12.20
CA LEU A 344 -9.81 7.77 11.20
C LEU A 344 -11.09 8.36 11.82
N ARG A 345 -11.44 7.96 13.05
CA ARG A 345 -12.59 8.53 13.77
C ARG A 345 -12.38 10.00 14.16
N GLU A 346 -11.19 10.33 14.68
CA GLU A 346 -10.80 11.68 15.10
C GLU A 346 -10.96 12.71 13.97
N HIS A 347 -10.53 12.35 12.76
CA HIS A 347 -10.59 13.23 11.58
C HIS A 347 -11.79 12.95 10.65
N ASN A 348 -12.75 12.12 11.08
CA ASN A 348 -13.93 11.74 10.30
C ASN A 348 -13.60 11.18 8.89
N ILE A 349 -12.52 10.41 8.79
CA ILE A 349 -12.02 9.83 7.54
C ILE A 349 -12.75 8.53 7.24
N LYS A 350 -13.31 8.42 6.04
CA LYS A 350 -13.90 7.17 5.56
C LYS A 350 -12.81 6.22 5.06
N TYR A 351 -12.88 4.95 5.45
CA TYR A 351 -11.94 3.93 4.97
C TYR A 351 -12.69 2.68 4.53
N TYR A 352 -12.56 2.36 3.25
CA TYR A 352 -13.19 1.20 2.63
C TYR A 352 -12.15 0.37 1.91
N ARG A 353 -12.15 -0.92 2.23
CA ARG A 353 -11.33 -1.91 1.54
C ARG A 353 -12.22 -2.76 0.68
N ILE A 354 -11.88 -2.86 -0.59
CA ILE A 354 -12.61 -3.59 -1.59
C ILE A 354 -11.82 -4.85 -1.93
N VAL A 355 -12.45 -6.01 -1.79
CA VAL A 355 -11.86 -7.32 -2.09
C VAL A 355 -12.71 -8.01 -3.15
N TYR A 356 -12.08 -8.57 -4.18
CA TYR A 356 -12.78 -9.24 -5.26
C TYR A 356 -12.54 -10.76 -5.24
N ALA A 357 -13.63 -11.52 -5.30
CA ALA A 357 -13.67 -12.98 -5.39
C ALA A 357 -12.70 -13.66 -4.40
N TYR A 358 -11.79 -14.48 -4.93
CA TYR A 358 -10.79 -15.23 -4.18
C TYR A 358 -9.40 -14.57 -4.27
N ASP A 359 -9.35 -13.23 -4.38
CA ASP A 359 -8.10 -12.48 -4.37
C ASP A 359 -7.25 -12.88 -3.15
N MET A 360 -6.05 -13.38 -3.44
CA MET A 360 -5.12 -13.87 -2.44
C MET A 360 -4.35 -12.75 -1.74
N VAL A 361 -4.23 -11.56 -2.35
CA VAL A 361 -3.39 -10.49 -1.80
C VAL A 361 -3.88 -10.02 -0.42
N PRO A 362 -5.20 -9.83 -0.17
CA PRO A 362 -5.71 -9.54 1.17
C PRO A 362 -5.49 -10.65 2.19
N THR A 363 -5.05 -11.85 1.79
CA THR A 363 -4.78 -12.95 2.72
C THR A 363 -3.36 -12.93 3.27
N VAL A 364 -2.48 -12.07 2.74
CA VAL A 364 -1.09 -11.91 3.18
C VAL A 364 -0.81 -10.50 3.71
N PRO A 365 0.18 -10.33 4.61
CA PRO A 365 0.75 -11.34 5.49
C PRO A 365 -0.32 -12.08 6.31
N PHE A 366 -0.06 -13.34 6.68
CA PHE A 366 -1.05 -14.20 7.34
C PHE A 366 -1.48 -13.64 8.71
N ASP A 367 -2.75 -13.89 9.08
CA ASP A 367 -3.30 -13.62 10.41
C ASP A 367 -3.49 -14.97 11.11
N ASN A 368 -2.44 -15.42 11.80
CA ASN A 368 -2.43 -16.66 12.56
C ASN A 368 -1.67 -16.47 13.88
N THR A 369 -1.61 -17.52 14.71
CA THR A 369 -0.87 -17.51 15.98
C THR A 369 0.61 -17.13 15.85
N LEU A 370 1.16 -17.10 14.64
CA LEU A 370 2.58 -16.93 14.32
C LEU A 370 2.87 -15.56 13.69
N MET A 371 1.89 -15.00 12.97
CA MET A 371 1.95 -13.72 12.30
C MET A 371 0.70 -12.93 12.68
N THR A 372 0.88 -11.88 13.47
CA THR A 372 -0.23 -11.13 14.08
C THR A 372 -0.65 -9.92 13.25
N PHE A 373 -0.43 -9.97 11.92
CA PHE A 373 -0.90 -8.92 11.03
C PHE A 373 -2.42 -9.01 10.95
N LYS A 374 -3.10 -7.89 11.18
CA LYS A 374 -4.55 -7.84 11.20
C LYS A 374 -5.08 -6.80 10.24
N HIS A 375 -6.22 -7.16 9.69
CA HIS A 375 -7.06 -6.28 8.90
C HIS A 375 -7.91 -5.40 9.84
N PHE A 376 -8.19 -4.16 9.46
CA PHE A 376 -9.05 -3.23 10.21
C PHE A 376 -9.87 -2.37 9.25
N GLY A 377 -10.93 -1.74 9.75
CA GLY A 377 -11.85 -0.94 8.94
C GLY A 377 -12.88 -1.78 8.17
N LYS A 378 -13.76 -1.11 7.42
CA LYS A 378 -14.86 -1.76 6.70
C LYS A 378 -14.34 -2.51 5.47
N CYS A 379 -14.78 -3.76 5.28
CA CYS A 379 -14.48 -4.57 4.11
C CYS A 379 -15.74 -4.74 3.26
N ILE A 380 -15.63 -4.44 1.97
CA ILE A 380 -16.64 -4.68 0.95
C ILE A 380 -16.10 -5.79 0.05
N HIS A 381 -16.68 -6.98 0.16
CA HIS A 381 -16.31 -8.14 -0.63
C HIS A 381 -17.24 -8.28 -1.83
N PHE A 382 -16.70 -8.38 -3.03
CA PHE A 382 -17.45 -8.67 -4.24
C PHE A 382 -17.23 -10.13 -4.64
N ASN A 383 -18.29 -10.87 -4.95
CA ASN A 383 -18.14 -12.21 -5.54
C ASN A 383 -17.73 -12.13 -7.03
N SER A 384 -17.51 -13.28 -7.66
CA SER A 384 -17.15 -13.37 -9.09
C SER A 384 -18.23 -12.82 -10.03
N LEU A 385 -19.47 -12.65 -9.56
CA LEU A 385 -20.59 -12.06 -10.29
C LEU A 385 -20.75 -10.56 -10.02
N TYR A 386 -19.75 -9.91 -9.41
CA TYR A 386 -19.76 -8.49 -9.04
C TYR A 386 -20.88 -8.08 -8.07
N GLN A 387 -21.39 -9.03 -7.28
CA GLN A 387 -22.31 -8.73 -6.19
C GLN A 387 -21.52 -8.46 -4.90
N GLY A 388 -21.70 -7.28 -4.33
CA GLY A 388 -21.04 -6.87 -3.10
C GLY A 388 -21.65 -7.50 -1.84
N LYS A 389 -20.88 -7.61 -0.77
CA LYS A 389 -21.28 -7.91 0.60
C LYS A 389 -20.39 -7.09 1.53
N VAL A 390 -20.98 -6.37 2.49
CA VAL A 390 -20.20 -5.75 3.56
C VAL A 390 -20.01 -6.81 4.63
N SER A 391 -18.78 -7.03 5.07
CA SER A 391 -18.44 -8.09 6.04
C SER A 391 -19.38 -8.06 7.27
N GLY A 392 -20.38 -8.95 7.29
CA GLY A 392 -21.41 -9.10 8.32
C GLY A 392 -22.88 -9.06 7.85
N ILE A 393 -23.20 -8.50 6.67
CA ILE A 393 -24.59 -8.35 6.16
C ILE A 393 -24.65 -8.65 4.65
N TYR A 394 -25.62 -9.48 4.22
CA TYR A 394 -25.89 -9.76 2.81
C TYR A 394 -26.47 -8.52 2.10
N LEU A 395 -25.83 -8.00 1.03
CA LEU A 395 -26.48 -6.98 0.19
C LEU A 395 -27.70 -7.52 -0.59
N SER A 396 -27.88 -8.85 -0.66
CA SER A 396 -29.01 -9.48 -1.34
C SER A 396 -30.29 -9.58 -0.50
N GLU A 397 -30.18 -9.49 0.84
CA GLU A 397 -31.34 -9.50 1.74
C GLU A 397 -31.83 -8.08 2.09
N CYS A 398 -31.10 -7.05 1.67
CA CYS A 398 -31.47 -5.65 1.88
C CYS A 398 -32.05 -5.04 0.61
N LYS A 399 -33.29 -5.40 0.25
CA LYS A 399 -34.05 -4.69 -0.81
C LYS A 399 -34.29 -3.20 -0.51
N ASN A 400 -34.06 -2.75 0.73
CA ASN A 400 -34.37 -1.39 1.18
C ASN A 400 -33.19 -0.58 1.77
N ILE A 401 -31.95 -1.09 1.76
CA ILE A 401 -30.79 -0.22 2.07
C ILE A 401 -30.38 0.48 0.78
N SER A 402 -31.05 1.60 0.55
CA SER A 402 -30.55 2.62 -0.34
C SER A 402 -29.19 3.10 0.15
N ILE A 403 -28.33 3.47 -0.79
CA ILE A 403 -27.15 4.33 -0.65
C ILE A 403 -27.33 5.57 0.29
N TYR A 404 -28.57 5.89 0.70
CA TYR A 404 -28.90 6.89 1.74
C TYR A 404 -28.48 6.50 3.17
N ASP A 405 -28.25 5.22 3.50
CA ASP A 405 -27.80 4.79 4.86
C ASP A 405 -26.31 5.05 5.14
N LEU A 406 -25.59 5.72 4.22
CA LEU A 406 -24.24 6.23 4.47
C LEU A 406 -24.23 7.60 5.19
N ARG A 407 -25.38 8.08 5.68
CA ARG A 407 -25.49 9.29 6.51
C ARG A 407 -25.77 8.92 7.96
N GLY A 408 -24.72 8.92 8.79
CA GLY A 408 -24.81 9.17 10.23
C GLY A 408 -25.51 8.10 11.09
N THR A 409 -24.85 7.74 12.19
CA THR A 409 -25.42 7.12 13.40
C THR A 409 -26.11 5.76 13.30
N ALA A 410 -25.43 4.73 13.81
CA ALA A 410 -25.95 3.71 14.74
C ALA A 410 -24.73 2.92 15.25
N THR A 411 -24.04 3.46 16.27
CA THR A 411 -24.09 2.99 17.66
C THR A 411 -23.66 1.53 17.81
N ASP A 412 -22.44 1.36 18.35
CA ASP A 412 -22.07 0.19 19.14
C ASP A 412 -23.19 -0.04 20.17
N ASN A 413 -23.93 -1.16 20.07
CA ASN A 413 -24.39 -2.02 21.16
C ASN A 413 -25.57 -2.93 20.75
N GLU A 414 -25.55 -4.13 21.33
CA GLU A 414 -26.68 -5.04 21.60
C GLU A 414 -27.37 -5.72 20.40
N ILE A 415 -26.92 -6.95 20.11
CA ILE A 415 -27.76 -7.97 19.48
C ILE A 415 -28.49 -8.70 20.62
N THR A 416 -29.73 -8.32 20.89
CA THR A 416 -30.69 -9.16 21.61
C THR A 416 -31.45 -10.00 20.58
N TYR A 417 -31.51 -11.31 20.83
CA TYR A 417 -32.35 -12.24 20.08
C TYR A 417 -33.81 -11.99 20.45
N GLY A 418 -34.66 -11.85 19.44
CA GLY A 418 -36.11 -11.68 19.59
C GLY A 418 -36.85 -12.45 18.51
N ASP A 419 -37.24 -13.66 18.89
CA ASP A 419 -38.38 -14.49 18.51
C ASP A 419 -38.86 -14.62 17.06
N ALA A 420 -38.91 -15.90 16.68
CA ALA A 420 -39.69 -16.47 15.61
C ALA A 420 -41.21 -16.24 15.81
N GLY A 421 -41.93 -16.01 14.71
CA GLY A 421 -43.38 -16.09 14.73
C GLY A 421 -44.06 -15.53 13.49
N ASN A 422 -44.32 -16.42 12.52
CA ASN A 422 -45.30 -16.40 11.43
C ASN A 422 -45.27 -15.29 10.37
#